data_AF-A0A5C6ESB9-F1
#
_entry.id   AF-A0A5C6ESB9-F1
#
_cell.length_a   1.000
_cell.length_b   1.000
_cell.length_c   1.000
_cell.angle_alpha   90.00
_cell.angle_beta   90.00
_cell.angle_gamma   90.00
#
_symmetry.space_group_name_H-M   'P 1'
#
loop_
_entity.id
_entity.type
_entity.pdbx_description
1 polymer ?
#
loop_
_entity_poly.entity_id
_entity_poly.type
_entity_poly.pdbx_seq_one_letter_code
_entity_poly.pdbx_strand_id
1 'polypeptide(L)'
;MSFLNLGNSAKRRGAATVEFAIACAVLVTLIFGSIEVTRVSMLRHTVNHAAFVAARAAIIPGADASTVIQTATDHLAIIGINDASVTLTPNPIMDSTSMIEVVVEAPVSSNSFVIPKFVTGMLVGRSQLITERSPMQMSAELPEPPPPPPPAPPTEPEPEPEPEPEPEPEPSPPPPPSPPPPPPPPPPML
;
A
#
# COMPACT_ATOMS: atom_id res chain seq x y z
N MET A 1 -51.65 75.95 -23.26
CA MET A 1 -52.22 74.62 -22.96
C MET A 1 -51.16 73.56 -23.19
N SER A 2 -50.53 73.07 -22.12
CA SER A 2 -49.51 72.00 -22.19
C SER A 2 -50.18 70.68 -21.81
N PHE A 3 -50.46 69.85 -22.81
CA PHE A 3 -50.96 68.49 -22.59
C PHE A 3 -49.75 67.63 -22.18
N LEU A 4 -49.62 67.43 -20.87
CA LEU A 4 -48.57 66.60 -20.28
C LEU A 4 -48.64 65.18 -20.85
N ASN A 5 -47.53 64.76 -21.45
CA ASN A 5 -47.29 63.47 -22.10
C ASN A 5 -47.20 62.32 -21.07
N LEU A 6 -48.29 62.05 -20.35
CA LEU A 6 -48.35 61.02 -19.30
C LEU A 6 -48.20 59.59 -19.88
N GLY A 7 -48.57 59.37 -21.15
CA GLY A 7 -48.55 58.05 -21.79
C GLY A 7 -47.15 57.47 -22.02
N ASN A 8 -46.15 58.31 -22.31
CA ASN A 8 -44.77 57.83 -22.52
C ASN A 8 -44.07 57.42 -21.22
N SER A 9 -44.34 58.13 -20.12
CA SER A 9 -43.75 57.82 -18.82
C SER A 9 -44.26 56.51 -18.24
N ALA A 10 -45.56 56.20 -18.39
CA ALA A 10 -46.14 54.93 -17.96
C ALA A 10 -45.56 53.74 -18.74
N LYS A 11 -45.42 53.84 -20.07
CA LYS A 11 -44.82 52.80 -20.91
C LYS A 11 -43.36 52.49 -20.54
N ARG A 12 -42.55 53.53 -20.28
CA ARG A 12 -41.15 53.37 -19.84
C ARG A 12 -41.03 52.71 -18.47
N ARG A 13 -41.93 53.02 -17.54
CA ARG A 13 -41.97 52.39 -16.21
C ARG A 13 -42.39 50.92 -16.29
N GLY A 14 -43.30 50.57 -17.19
CA GLY A 14 -43.69 49.17 -17.46
C GLY A 14 -42.52 48.34 -17.98
N ALA A 15 -41.79 48.83 -18.99
CA ALA A 15 -40.60 48.17 -19.53
C ALA A 15 -39.52 47.95 -18.45
N ALA A 16 -39.19 49.00 -17.69
CA ALA A 16 -38.21 48.90 -16.60
C ALA A 16 -38.62 47.90 -15.51
N THR A 17 -39.92 47.78 -15.23
CA THR A 17 -40.44 46.80 -14.26
C THR A 17 -40.22 45.36 -14.76
N VAL A 18 -40.45 45.10 -16.05
CA VAL A 18 -40.24 43.77 -16.66
C VAL A 18 -38.74 43.45 -16.73
N GLU A 19 -37.91 44.41 -17.15
CA GLU A 19 -36.45 44.26 -17.17
C GLU A 19 -35.92 43.93 -15.77
N PHE A 20 -36.37 44.68 -14.75
CA PHE A 20 -36.00 44.41 -13.36
C PHE A 20 -36.50 43.04 -12.88
N ALA A 21 -37.72 42.63 -13.21
CA ALA A 21 -38.27 41.34 -12.79
C ALA A 21 -37.46 40.17 -13.35
N ILE A 22 -37.07 40.23 -14.63
CA ILE A 22 -36.25 39.19 -15.26
C ILE A 22 -34.83 39.20 -14.68
N ALA A 23 -34.20 40.37 -14.57
CA ALA A 23 -32.87 40.50 -13.98
C ALA A 23 -32.82 40.00 -12.54
N CYS A 24 -33.83 40.35 -11.73
CA CYS A 24 -33.96 39.91 -10.34
C CYS A 24 -34.16 38.38 -10.26
N ALA A 25 -35.01 37.80 -11.10
CA ALA A 25 -35.22 36.36 -11.11
C ALA A 25 -33.93 35.59 -11.44
N VAL A 26 -33.16 36.06 -12.44
CA VAL A 26 -31.85 35.47 -12.79
C VAL A 26 -30.86 35.65 -11.65
N LEU A 27 -30.75 36.85 -11.09
CA LEU A 27 -29.83 37.16 -9.99
C LEU A 27 -30.09 36.30 -8.75
N VAL A 28 -31.35 36.17 -8.34
CA VAL A 28 -31.75 35.32 -7.20
C VAL A 28 -31.41 33.85 -7.47
N THR A 29 -31.67 33.37 -8.68
CA THR A 29 -31.33 31.99 -9.08
C THR A 29 -29.83 31.74 -9.00
N LEU A 30 -29.00 32.68 -9.48
CA LEU A 30 -27.55 32.55 -9.43
C LEU A 30 -27.00 32.60 -8.01
N ILE A 31 -27.55 33.46 -7.15
CA ILE A 31 -27.15 33.54 -5.73
C ILE A 31 -27.43 32.22 -5.02
N PHE A 32 -28.67 31.72 -5.06
CA PHE A 32 -29.00 30.46 -4.40
C PHE A 32 -28.28 29.25 -5.03
N GLY A 33 -28.14 29.25 -6.36
CA GLY A 33 -27.39 28.21 -7.07
C GLY A 33 -25.92 28.16 -6.64
N SER A 34 -25.25 29.31 -6.54
CA SER A 34 -23.87 29.36 -6.07
C SER A 34 -23.71 28.89 -4.62
N ILE A 35 -24.60 29.30 -3.70
CA ILE A 35 -24.60 28.86 -2.30
C ILE A 35 -24.73 27.33 -2.22
N GLU A 36 -25.66 26.76 -2.99
CA GLU A 36 -25.89 25.31 -3.01
C GLU A 36 -24.67 24.55 -3.54
N VAL A 37 -24.06 25.01 -4.63
CA VAL A 37 -22.84 24.38 -5.20
C VAL A 37 -21.67 24.47 -4.23
N THR A 38 -21.47 25.61 -3.57
CA THR A 38 -20.43 25.77 -2.55
C THR A 38 -20.66 24.82 -1.37
N ARG A 39 -21.92 24.67 -0.90
CA ARG A 39 -22.25 23.74 0.17
C ARG A 39 -21.93 22.30 -0.24
N VAL A 40 -22.37 21.86 -1.42
CA VAL A 40 -22.12 20.49 -1.91
C VAL A 40 -20.62 20.20 -2.04
N SER A 41 -19.85 21.18 -2.53
CA SER A 41 -18.38 21.05 -2.62
C SER A 41 -17.75 20.86 -1.23
N MET A 42 -18.14 21.67 -0.25
CA MET A 42 -17.70 21.54 1.15
C MET A 42 -18.06 20.16 1.72
N LEU A 43 -19.29 19.69 1.50
CA LEU A 43 -19.74 18.39 1.98
C LEU A 43 -18.92 17.25 1.35
N ARG A 44 -18.61 17.34 0.05
CA ARG A 44 -17.76 16.36 -0.64
C ARG A 44 -16.35 16.29 -0.05
N HIS A 45 -15.75 17.41 0.30
CA HIS A 45 -14.45 17.40 0.99
C HIS A 45 -14.57 16.79 2.40
N THR A 46 -15.65 17.11 3.11
CA THR A 46 -15.91 16.59 4.46
C THR A 46 -16.04 15.07 4.46
N VAL A 47 -16.81 14.47 3.56
CA VAL A 47 -16.96 13.00 3.50
C VAL A 47 -15.65 12.29 3.13
N ASN A 48 -14.83 12.89 2.25
CA ASN A 48 -13.50 12.35 1.93
C ASN A 48 -12.56 12.41 3.13
N HIS A 49 -12.60 13.51 3.88
CA HIS A 49 -11.77 13.65 5.06
C HIS A 49 -12.23 12.72 6.19
N ALA A 50 -13.54 12.57 6.40
CA ALA A 50 -14.11 11.61 7.35
C ALA A 50 -13.67 10.17 7.01
N ALA A 51 -13.75 9.78 5.74
CA ALA A 51 -13.26 8.46 5.28
C ALA A 51 -11.78 8.27 5.60
N PHE A 52 -10.95 9.29 5.37
CA PHE A 52 -9.51 9.23 5.66
C PHE A 52 -9.20 9.11 7.16
N VAL A 53 -9.84 9.92 8.01
CA VAL A 53 -9.60 9.87 9.47
C VAL A 53 -10.06 8.54 10.04
N ALA A 54 -11.20 8.00 9.58
CA ALA A 54 -11.65 6.67 9.99
C ALA A 54 -10.76 5.55 9.46
N ALA A 55 -10.31 5.63 8.20
CA ALA A 55 -9.32 4.69 7.66
C ALA A 55 -8.05 4.67 8.51
N ARG A 56 -7.57 5.84 8.97
CA ARG A 56 -6.41 5.94 9.85
C ARG A 56 -6.63 5.26 11.20
N ALA A 57 -7.83 5.32 11.76
CA ALA A 57 -8.15 4.56 12.98
C ALA A 57 -8.20 3.04 12.73
N ALA A 58 -8.53 2.63 11.50
CA ALA A 58 -8.67 1.24 11.08
C ALA A 58 -7.35 0.53 10.70
N ILE A 59 -6.23 1.23 10.52
CA ILE A 59 -4.97 0.58 10.07
C ILE A 59 -4.33 -0.34 11.12
N ILE A 60 -4.79 -0.26 12.37
CA ILE A 60 -4.27 -1.04 13.49
C ILE A 60 -4.97 -2.42 13.48
N PRO A 61 -4.24 -3.54 13.40
CA PRO A 61 -4.79 -4.87 13.49
C PRO A 61 -5.62 -5.05 14.77
N GLY A 62 -6.81 -5.64 14.64
CA GLY A 62 -7.74 -5.78 15.76
C GLY A 62 -8.50 -4.50 16.13
N ALA A 63 -8.37 -3.41 15.37
CA ALA A 63 -9.21 -2.22 15.57
C ALA A 63 -10.70 -2.58 15.47
N ASP A 64 -11.47 -2.11 16.44
CA ASP A 64 -12.90 -2.35 16.50
C ASP A 64 -13.64 -1.48 15.46
N ALA A 65 -14.45 -2.13 14.62
CA ALA A 65 -15.23 -1.48 13.58
C ALA A 65 -16.20 -0.44 14.13
N SER A 66 -16.73 -0.63 15.34
CA SER A 66 -17.66 0.35 15.94
C SER A 66 -16.95 1.68 16.24
N THR A 67 -15.70 1.62 16.71
CA THR A 67 -14.87 2.80 16.98
C THR A 67 -14.49 3.52 15.69
N VAL A 68 -14.18 2.78 14.62
CA VAL A 68 -13.88 3.34 13.29
C VAL A 68 -15.10 4.08 12.73
N ILE A 69 -16.28 3.46 12.80
CA ILE A 69 -17.54 4.06 12.35
C ILE A 69 -17.83 5.31 13.17
N GLN A 70 -17.70 5.25 14.51
CA GLN A 70 -17.91 6.40 15.38
C GLN A 70 -16.97 7.55 15.05
N THR A 71 -15.70 7.26 14.76
CA THR A 71 -14.71 8.28 14.36
C THR A 71 -15.14 9.02 13.09
N ALA A 72 -15.67 8.31 12.09
CA ALA A 72 -16.24 8.94 10.90
C ALA A 72 -17.50 9.76 11.26
N THR A 73 -18.44 9.19 12.01
CA THR A 73 -19.69 9.84 12.39
C THR A 73 -19.47 11.12 13.19
N ASP A 74 -18.52 11.13 14.12
CA ASP A 74 -18.15 12.31 14.90
C ASP A 74 -17.61 13.41 13.99
N HIS A 75 -16.78 13.06 12.99
CA HIS A 75 -16.25 14.03 12.04
C HIS A 75 -17.36 14.64 11.16
N LEU A 76 -18.31 13.81 10.73
CA LEU A 76 -19.47 14.24 9.93
C LEU A 76 -20.43 15.13 10.74
N ALA A 77 -20.60 14.85 12.04
CA ALA A 77 -21.45 15.60 12.94
C ALA A 77 -21.00 17.06 13.12
N ILE A 78 -19.68 17.33 13.07
CA ILE A 78 -19.13 18.70 13.17
C ILE A 78 -19.67 19.62 12.07
N ILE A 79 -19.89 19.08 10.87
CA ILE A 79 -20.40 19.83 9.71
C ILE A 79 -21.94 19.75 9.59
N GLY A 80 -22.56 18.89 10.41
CA GLY A 80 -23.99 18.63 10.40
C GLY A 80 -24.45 17.82 9.20
N ILE A 81 -23.70 16.78 8.83
CA ILE A 81 -24.10 15.85 7.75
C ILE A 81 -25.09 14.83 8.32
N ASN A 82 -26.27 14.74 7.70
CA ASN A 82 -27.35 13.83 8.07
C ASN A 82 -27.39 12.60 7.16
N ASP A 83 -27.96 11.51 7.66
CA ASP A 83 -28.21 10.24 6.94
C ASP A 83 -26.96 9.65 6.27
N ALA A 84 -25.79 9.83 6.88
CA ALA A 84 -24.55 9.25 6.37
C ALA A 84 -24.42 7.78 6.76
N SER A 85 -23.98 6.95 5.82
CA SER A 85 -23.58 5.56 6.05
C SER A 85 -22.05 5.44 5.98
N VAL A 86 -21.47 4.65 6.87
CA VAL A 86 -20.03 4.38 6.93
C VAL A 86 -19.83 2.88 6.82
N THR A 87 -19.03 2.46 5.85
CA THR A 87 -18.70 1.05 5.59
C THR A 87 -17.20 0.85 5.70
N LEU A 88 -16.79 -0.15 6.47
CA LEU A 88 -15.40 -0.57 6.63
C LEU A 88 -15.23 -1.96 6.02
N THR A 89 -14.24 -2.11 5.14
CA THR A 89 -13.90 -3.37 4.48
C THR A 89 -12.38 -3.59 4.53
N PRO A 90 -11.88 -4.75 4.96
CA PRO A 90 -12.59 -5.87 5.60
C PRO A 90 -12.89 -5.60 7.09
N ASN A 91 -13.90 -6.30 7.62
CA ASN A 91 -14.25 -6.34 9.03
C ASN A 91 -14.58 -7.80 9.42
N PRO A 92 -13.86 -8.45 10.36
CA PRO A 92 -12.84 -7.91 11.26
C PRO A 92 -11.49 -7.64 10.57
N ILE A 93 -10.71 -6.72 11.14
CA ILE A 93 -9.34 -6.41 10.71
C ILE A 93 -8.37 -7.38 11.40
N MET A 94 -7.73 -8.25 10.62
CA MET A 94 -6.80 -9.27 11.12
C MET A 94 -5.34 -8.87 10.85
N ASP A 95 -4.38 -9.55 11.49
CA ASP A 95 -2.94 -9.35 11.20
C ASP A 95 -2.57 -9.66 9.74
N SER A 96 -3.34 -10.52 9.07
CA SER A 96 -3.14 -10.85 7.65
C SER A 96 -3.79 -9.85 6.69
N THR A 97 -4.61 -8.93 7.18
CA THR A 97 -5.19 -7.88 6.35
C THR A 97 -4.07 -6.97 5.89
N SER A 98 -3.94 -6.73 4.58
CA SER A 98 -2.91 -5.85 4.01
C SER A 98 -3.41 -4.44 3.72
N MET A 99 -4.68 -4.32 3.35
CA MET A 99 -5.33 -3.08 2.96
C MET A 99 -6.72 -3.00 3.57
N ILE A 100 -7.07 -1.80 3.99
CA ILE A 100 -8.42 -1.44 4.45
C ILE A 100 -9.00 -0.39 3.52
N GLU A 101 -10.32 -0.40 3.39
CA GLU A 101 -11.12 0.58 2.69
C GLU A 101 -12.23 1.07 3.63
N VAL A 102 -12.33 2.39 3.77
CA VAL A 102 -13.46 3.06 4.40
C VAL A 102 -14.21 3.87 3.36
N VAL A 103 -15.51 3.60 3.24
CA VAL A 103 -16.44 4.30 2.37
C VAL A 103 -17.45 5.04 3.23
N VAL A 104 -17.59 6.35 2.99
CA VAL A 104 -18.58 7.21 3.63
C VAL A 104 -19.53 7.70 2.55
N GLU A 105 -20.83 7.43 2.70
CA GLU A 105 -21.85 7.89 1.77
C GLU A 105 -22.87 8.77 2.48
N ALA A 106 -23.29 9.86 1.85
CA ALA A 106 -24.35 10.72 2.39
C ALA A 106 -25.25 11.25 1.25
N PRO A 107 -26.58 11.17 1.38
CA PRO A 107 -27.48 11.65 0.35
C PRO A 107 -27.46 13.18 0.28
N VAL A 108 -27.33 13.74 -0.93
CA VAL A 108 -27.38 15.19 -1.13
C VAL A 108 -28.76 15.74 -0.73
N SER A 109 -29.83 14.96 -0.92
CA SER A 109 -31.20 15.37 -0.59
C SER A 109 -31.43 15.71 0.88
N SER A 110 -30.76 15.01 1.81
CA SER A 110 -30.87 15.26 3.25
C SER A 110 -29.92 16.36 3.75
N ASN A 111 -29.08 16.90 2.86
CA ASN A 111 -27.99 17.82 3.20
C ASN A 111 -27.98 19.10 2.33
N SER A 112 -29.00 19.29 1.48
CA SER A 112 -29.24 20.46 0.63
C SER A 112 -29.90 21.61 1.40
N PHE A 113 -29.63 22.87 1.03
CA PHE A 113 -30.16 24.04 1.73
C PHE A 113 -31.39 24.65 1.07
N VAL A 114 -31.42 24.75 -0.25
CA VAL A 114 -32.45 25.55 -0.94
C VAL A 114 -33.48 24.66 -1.62
N ILE A 115 -33.06 23.89 -2.63
CA ILE A 115 -33.93 22.97 -3.36
C ILE A 115 -33.09 21.78 -3.84
N PRO A 116 -33.33 20.54 -3.35
CA PRO A 116 -32.61 19.34 -3.81
C PRO A 116 -32.93 18.95 -5.26
N LYS A 117 -33.66 19.78 -6.02
CA LYS A 117 -33.96 19.56 -7.44
C LYS A 117 -32.78 19.88 -8.36
N PHE A 118 -31.86 20.76 -7.95
CA PHE A 118 -30.73 21.18 -8.79
C PHE A 118 -29.48 20.34 -8.56
N VAL A 119 -29.30 19.79 -7.36
CA VAL A 119 -28.20 18.89 -7.04
C VAL A 119 -28.78 17.63 -6.41
N THR A 120 -28.56 16.50 -7.07
CA THR A 120 -29.04 15.18 -6.67
C THR A 120 -27.88 14.20 -6.58
N GLY A 121 -28.15 13.02 -6.01
CA GLY A 121 -27.18 11.93 -5.94
C GLY A 121 -26.61 11.73 -4.53
N MET A 122 -25.54 10.94 -4.48
CA MET A 122 -24.86 10.55 -3.25
C MET A 122 -23.48 11.19 -3.20
N LEU A 123 -23.17 11.84 -2.07
CA LEU A 123 -21.81 12.18 -1.73
C LEU A 123 -21.10 10.89 -1.34
N VAL A 124 -19.95 10.61 -1.92
CA VAL A 124 -19.15 9.42 -1.62
C VAL A 124 -17.72 9.84 -1.35
N GLY A 125 -17.25 9.55 -0.14
CA GLY A 125 -15.86 9.66 0.26
C GLY A 125 -15.25 8.26 0.39
N ARG A 126 -14.06 8.06 -0.16
CA ARG A 126 -13.35 6.78 -0.08
C ARG A 126 -11.92 7.00 0.36
N SER A 127 -11.45 6.17 1.27
CA SER A 127 -10.04 6.14 1.65
C SER A 127 -9.59 4.70 1.81
N GLN A 128 -8.47 4.38 1.16
CA GLN A 128 -7.81 3.10 1.27
C GLN A 128 -6.42 3.32 1.85
N LEU A 129 -6.06 2.54 2.87
CA LEU A 129 -4.76 2.60 3.53
C LEU A 129 -4.20 1.19 3.70
N ILE A 130 -2.87 1.10 3.74
CA ILE A 130 -2.14 -0.12 4.08
C ILE A 130 -2.10 -0.24 5.60
N THR A 131 -2.33 -1.44 6.12
CA THR A 131 -2.26 -1.76 7.56
C THR A 131 -0.82 -1.84 8.05
N GLU A 132 -0.57 -1.56 9.32
CA GLU A 132 0.79 -1.51 9.88
C GLU A 132 1.57 -2.84 9.80
N ARG A 133 0.85 -3.97 9.76
CA ARG A 133 1.41 -5.33 9.64
C ARG A 133 1.17 -5.96 8.27
N SER A 134 1.09 -5.16 7.21
CA SER A 134 0.87 -5.74 5.88
C SER A 134 2.03 -6.71 5.54
N PRO A 135 1.74 -7.95 5.09
CA PRO A 135 2.78 -8.92 4.70
C PRO A 135 3.74 -8.39 3.63
N MET A 136 3.28 -7.40 2.86
CA MET A 136 4.08 -6.69 1.86
C MET A 136 5.18 -5.82 2.49
N GLN A 137 4.91 -5.12 3.60
CA GLN A 137 5.94 -4.34 4.31
C GLN A 137 6.95 -5.23 5.02
N MET A 138 6.51 -6.33 5.63
CA MET A 138 7.42 -7.29 6.29
C MET A 138 8.38 -7.97 5.31
N SER A 139 7.93 -8.21 4.08
CA SER A 139 8.74 -8.87 3.05
C SER A 139 9.78 -7.95 2.40
N ALA A 140 9.54 -6.63 2.38
CA ALA A 140 10.48 -5.63 1.86
C ALA A 140 11.64 -5.35 2.82
N GLU A 141 11.48 -5.63 4.11
CA GLU A 141 12.50 -5.42 5.15
C GLU A 141 13.40 -6.64 5.39
N LEU A 142 13.20 -7.75 4.66
CA LEU A 142 14.13 -8.87 4.72
C LEU A 142 15.49 -8.43 4.13
N PRO A 143 16.61 -8.57 4.87
CA PRO A 143 17.93 -8.29 4.31
C PRO A 143 18.16 -9.17 3.09
N GLU A 144 18.58 -8.58 1.97
CA GLU A 144 18.93 -9.34 0.77
C GLU A 144 19.96 -10.42 1.16
N PRO A 145 19.76 -11.68 0.70
CA PRO A 145 20.77 -12.71 0.92
C PRO A 145 22.11 -12.19 0.36
N PRO A 146 23.21 -12.36 1.10
CA PRO A 146 24.51 -11.86 0.65
C PRO A 146 24.80 -12.38 -0.76
N PRO A 147 25.39 -11.54 -1.65
CA PRO A 147 25.71 -11.98 -3.00
C PRO A 147 26.56 -13.25 -2.93
N PRO A 148 26.30 -14.26 -3.80
CA PRO A 148 27.11 -15.46 -3.83
C PRO A 148 28.59 -15.07 -4.03
N PRO A 149 29.53 -15.72 -3.33
CA PRO A 149 30.95 -15.42 -3.50
C PRO A 149 31.33 -15.53 -4.98
N PRO A 150 32.20 -14.64 -5.49
CA PRO A 150 32.67 -14.74 -6.87
C PRO A 150 33.22 -16.14 -7.15
N PRO A 151 33.06 -16.67 -8.37
CA PRO A 151 33.65 -17.95 -8.75
C PRO A 151 35.13 -17.93 -8.37
N ALA A 152 35.59 -18.97 -7.67
CA ALA A 152 37.00 -19.11 -7.36
C ALA A 152 37.81 -18.94 -8.66
N PRO A 153 38.95 -18.22 -8.63
CA PRO A 153 39.82 -18.14 -9.79
C PRO A 153 40.14 -19.58 -10.24
N PRO A 154 40.20 -19.84 -11.57
CA PRO A 154 40.53 -21.17 -12.06
C PRO A 154 41.84 -21.59 -11.40
N THR A 155 41.81 -22.73 -10.71
CA THR A 155 42.97 -23.33 -10.07
C THR A 155 44.10 -23.39 -11.10
N GLU A 156 45.22 -22.75 -10.79
CA GLU A 156 46.45 -22.90 -11.57
C GLU A 156 46.74 -24.40 -11.67
N PRO A 157 46.99 -24.97 -12.88
CA PRO A 157 47.25 -26.38 -13.01
C PRO A 157 48.44 -26.75 -12.11
N GLU A 158 48.24 -27.75 -11.25
CA GLU A 158 49.32 -28.27 -10.39
C GLU A 158 50.53 -28.59 -11.28
N PRO A 159 51.76 -28.23 -10.85
CA PRO A 159 52.96 -28.61 -11.58
C PRO A 159 53.00 -30.14 -11.66
N GLU A 160 53.26 -30.68 -12.85
CA GLU A 160 53.38 -32.12 -13.06
C GLU A 160 54.35 -32.72 -12.02
N PRO A 161 54.01 -33.85 -11.38
CA PRO A 161 54.87 -34.46 -10.38
C PRO A 161 56.21 -34.84 -11.04
N GLU A 162 57.31 -34.49 -10.37
CA GLU A 162 58.66 -34.91 -10.78
C GLU A 162 58.69 -36.44 -10.95
N PRO A 163 59.38 -36.97 -11.98
CA PRO A 163 59.47 -38.40 -12.18
C PRO A 163 60.13 -39.07 -10.97
N GLU A 164 59.49 -40.13 -10.46
CA GLU A 164 59.98 -40.91 -9.33
C GLU A 164 61.42 -41.41 -9.58
N PRO A 165 62.31 -41.39 -8.57
CA PRO A 165 63.66 -41.93 -8.71
C PRO A 165 63.60 -43.45 -8.98
N GLU A 166 64.41 -43.91 -9.94
CA GLU A 166 64.52 -45.33 -10.28
C GLU A 166 64.83 -46.18 -9.02
N PRO A 167 64.20 -47.37 -8.87
CA PRO A 167 64.43 -48.23 -7.72
C PRO A 167 65.88 -48.73 -7.68
N GLU A 168 66.50 -48.63 -6.51
CA GLU A 168 67.85 -49.18 -6.24
C GLU A 168 67.89 -50.69 -6.53
N PRO A 169 68.97 -51.22 -7.12
CA PRO A 169 69.10 -52.64 -7.41
C PRO A 169 69.13 -53.46 -6.09
N GLU A 170 68.30 -54.50 -6.03
CA GLU A 170 68.20 -55.40 -4.87
C GLU A 170 69.57 -56.01 -4.49
N PRO A 171 69.89 -56.12 -3.19
CA PRO A 171 71.13 -56.75 -2.73
C PRO A 171 71.12 -58.26 -3.04
N SER A 172 72.26 -58.74 -3.53
CA SER A 172 72.48 -60.14 -3.92
C SER A 172 72.29 -61.09 -2.73
N PRO A 173 71.68 -62.29 -2.92
CA PRO A 173 71.51 -63.25 -1.85
C PRO A 173 72.86 -63.77 -1.31
N PRO A 174 72.99 -64.01 0.01
CA PRO A 174 74.23 -64.50 0.61
C PRO A 174 74.55 -65.94 0.15
N PRO A 175 75.85 -66.31 0.06
CA PRO A 175 76.24 -67.66 -0.34
C PRO A 175 75.79 -68.72 0.68
N PRO A 176 75.49 -69.95 0.23
CA PRO A 176 75.02 -71.02 1.11
C PRO A 176 76.09 -71.43 2.15
N PRO A 177 75.68 -71.88 3.34
CA PRO A 177 76.59 -72.30 4.40
C PRO A 177 77.42 -73.52 3.99
N SER A 178 78.70 -73.52 4.39
CA SER A 178 79.66 -74.59 4.13
C SER A 178 79.24 -75.89 4.84
N PRO A 179 79.43 -77.07 4.21
CA PRO A 179 79.10 -78.35 4.85
C PRO A 179 79.99 -78.60 6.09
N PRO A 180 79.46 -79.22 7.15
CA PRO A 180 80.23 -79.52 8.36
C PRO A 180 81.36 -80.53 8.09
N PRO A 181 82.51 -80.42 8.79
CA PRO A 181 83.63 -81.32 8.60
C PRO A 181 83.27 -82.77 8.99
N PRO A 182 83.85 -83.78 8.32
CA PRO A 182 83.59 -85.18 8.62
C PRO A 182 84.08 -85.56 10.03
N PRO A 183 83.41 -86.50 10.72
CA PRO A 183 83.78 -86.94 12.05
C PRO A 183 85.17 -87.61 12.08
N PRO A 184 85.92 -87.47 13.19
CA PRO A 184 87.26 -88.04 13.32
C PRO A 184 87.24 -89.58 13.26
N PRO A 185 88.31 -90.21 12.72
CA PRO A 185 88.39 -91.66 12.62
C PRO A 185 88.43 -92.33 14.01
N PRO A 186 87.88 -93.55 14.14
CA PRO A 186 87.88 -94.29 15.40
C PRO A 186 89.32 -94.63 15.84
N PRO A 187 89.57 -94.72 17.17
CA PRO A 187 90.90 -95.01 17.70
C PRO A 187 91.38 -96.41 17.27
N PRO A 188 92.69 -96.60 17.02
CA PRO A 188 93.25 -97.87 16.61
C PRO A 188 93.08 -98.93 17.71
N MET A 189 92.63 -100.12 17.33
CA MET A 189 92.66 -101.31 18.18
C MET A 189 94.06 -101.92 18.15
N LEU A 190 94.70 -101.99 19.33
CA LEU A 190 95.91 -102.74 19.72
C LEU A 190 97.20 -102.49 18.91
#